data_AF-A0A1C9WPY3-F1
#
_entry.id   AF-A0A1C9WPY3-F1
#
_cell.length_a   1.000
_cell.length_b   1.000
_cell.length_c   1.000
_cell.angle_alpha   90.00
_cell.angle_beta   90.00
_cell.angle_gamma   90.00
#
_symmetry.space_group_name_H-M   'P 1'
#
loop_
_entity.id
_entity.type
_entity.pdbx_description
1 polymer ?
#
loop_
_entity_poly.entity_id
_entity_poly.type
_entity_poly.pdbx_seq_one_letter_code
_entity_poly.pdbx_strand_id
1 'polypeptide(L)'
;MGGPGGCGDLGAAEALPVYLMFNEGYSATGGSTLIRGSLVREAIRLARLLIVVLEGSPQEPESLGLLALMLFHDARRRARTDAAGALVTLEEQDRGSRNHSAIAEAAALLAVADNLDISRHRGMPHDYL
;
A
#
# COMPACT_ATOMS: atom_id res chain seq x y z
N MET A 1 -9.88 -23.89 29.59
CA MET A 1 -10.08 -24.05 28.13
C MET A 1 -10.69 -22.76 27.60
N GLY A 2 -9.85 -21.82 27.19
CA GLY A 2 -10.24 -20.55 26.56
C GLY A 2 -9.80 -20.58 25.10
N GLY A 3 -10.71 -20.25 24.19
CA GLY A 3 -10.51 -20.20 22.75
C GLY A 3 -9.58 -19.06 22.29
N PRO A 4 -9.40 -18.90 20.97
CA PRO A 4 -8.20 -18.36 20.36
C PRO A 4 -8.12 -16.84 20.53
N GLY A 5 -7.16 -16.38 21.33
CA GLY A 5 -6.72 -14.99 21.33
C GLY A 5 -5.84 -14.72 20.12
N GLY A 6 -6.47 -14.51 18.96
CA GLY A 6 -5.79 -14.02 17.75
C GLY A 6 -5.38 -12.56 17.96
N CYS A 7 -4.10 -12.33 18.23
CA CYS A 7 -3.48 -11.01 18.39
C CYS A 7 -2.87 -10.48 17.06
N GLY A 8 -3.40 -10.91 15.89
CA GLY A 8 -2.81 -10.56 14.58
C GLY A 8 -3.78 -10.07 13.50
N ASP A 9 -5.10 -10.22 13.65
CA ASP A 9 -5.98 -10.22 12.47
C ASP A 9 -6.78 -8.92 12.24
N LEU A 10 -6.86 -8.02 13.23
CA LEU A 10 -7.74 -6.85 13.15
C LEU A 10 -7.21 -5.75 12.21
N GLY A 11 -5.89 -5.53 12.14
CA GLY A 11 -5.28 -4.52 11.27
C GLY A 11 -5.41 -4.82 9.78
N ALA A 12 -5.34 -6.11 9.40
CA ALA A 12 -5.44 -6.54 8.00
C ALA A 12 -6.84 -6.38 7.41
N ALA A 13 -7.89 -6.53 8.22
CA ALA A 13 -9.28 -6.45 7.76
C ALA A 13 -9.68 -5.02 7.34
N GLU A 14 -9.15 -4.00 8.02
CA GLU A 14 -9.48 -2.58 7.74
C GLU A 14 -8.73 -2.04 6.52
N ALA A 15 -7.54 -2.59 6.25
CA ALA A 15 -6.70 -2.20 5.12
C ALA A 15 -7.20 -2.77 3.77
N LEU A 16 -7.96 -3.88 3.81
CA LEU A 16 -8.40 -4.62 2.63
C LEU A 16 -9.36 -3.83 1.70
N PRO A 17 -10.40 -3.12 2.18
CA PRO A 17 -11.27 -2.32 1.30
C PRO A 17 -10.51 -1.19 0.59
N VAL A 18 -9.54 -0.58 1.26
CA VAL A 18 -8.71 0.50 0.69
C VAL A 18 -7.81 -0.04 -0.40
N TYR A 19 -7.22 -1.22 -0.20
CA TYR A 19 -6.44 -1.92 -1.22
C TYR A 19 -7.29 -2.31 -2.44
N LEU A 20 -8.50 -2.82 -2.23
CA LEU A 20 -9.40 -3.19 -3.33
C LEU A 20 -9.81 -1.97 -4.17
N MET A 21 -10.09 -0.83 -3.52
CA MET A 21 -10.38 0.43 -4.21
C MET A 21 -9.18 0.94 -5.02
N PHE A 22 -7.96 0.79 -4.47
CA PHE A 22 -6.73 1.09 -5.19
C PHE A 22 -6.55 0.21 -6.42
N ASN A 23 -6.73 -1.10 -6.26
CA ASN A 23 -6.55 -2.07 -7.34
C ASN A 23 -7.55 -1.84 -8.49
N GLU A 24 -8.81 -1.54 -8.18
CA GLU A 24 -9.83 -1.19 -9.17
C GLU A 24 -9.47 0.09 -9.94
N GLY A 25 -8.97 1.12 -9.23
CA GLY A 25 -8.52 2.37 -9.85
C GLY A 25 -7.26 2.22 -10.71
N TYR A 26 -6.37 1.30 -10.34
CA TYR A 26 -5.10 1.03 -11.00
C TYR A 26 -5.20 0.06 -12.19
N SER A 27 -6.15 -0.89 -12.13
CA SER A 27 -6.35 -1.94 -13.14
C SER A 27 -7.43 -1.59 -14.18
N ALA A 28 -8.34 -0.65 -13.88
CA ALA A 28 -9.48 -0.24 -14.71
C ALA A 28 -9.87 -1.25 -15.80
N THR A 29 -10.32 -2.43 -15.37
CA THR A 29 -10.80 -3.51 -16.25
C THR A 29 -12.19 -3.24 -16.84
N GLY A 30 -12.78 -2.06 -16.55
CA GLY A 30 -14.04 -1.61 -17.13
C GLY A 30 -14.17 -0.08 -17.15
N GLY A 31 -14.37 0.49 -18.33
CA GLY A 31 -14.57 1.94 -18.56
C GLY A 31 -13.67 2.50 -19.66
N SER A 32 -13.98 3.69 -20.17
CA SER A 32 -13.25 4.36 -21.26
C SER A 32 -11.87 4.92 -20.86
N THR A 33 -11.40 4.67 -19.63
CA THR A 33 -10.12 5.17 -19.10
C THR A 33 -9.35 4.06 -18.40
N LEU A 34 -8.15 3.75 -18.90
CA LEU A 34 -7.26 2.68 -18.44
C LEU A 34 -6.71 2.86 -17.01
N ILE A 35 -6.77 4.08 -16.44
CA ILE A 35 -6.44 4.34 -15.03
C ILE A 35 -7.33 5.46 -14.48
N ARG A 36 -8.14 5.16 -13.46
CA ARG A 36 -8.99 6.16 -12.77
C ARG A 36 -8.17 6.90 -11.72
N GLY A 37 -7.39 7.88 -12.15
CA GLY A 37 -6.44 8.58 -11.28
C GLY A 37 -7.03 9.26 -10.05
N SER A 38 -8.28 9.72 -10.11
CA SER A 38 -8.97 10.27 -8.95
C SER A 38 -9.23 9.20 -7.88
N LEU A 39 -9.60 7.99 -8.29
CA LEU A 39 -9.87 6.86 -7.38
C LEU A 39 -8.59 6.38 -6.70
N VAL A 40 -7.48 6.29 -7.45
CA VAL A 40 -6.15 5.97 -6.91
C VAL A 40 -5.73 6.99 -5.85
N ARG A 41 -5.88 8.29 -6.13
CA ARG A 41 -5.56 9.36 -5.17
C ARG A 41 -6.43 9.28 -3.92
N GLU A 42 -7.71 8.98 -4.08
CA GLU A 42 -8.63 8.87 -2.95
C GLU A 42 -8.32 7.64 -2.09
N ALA A 43 -7.94 6.51 -2.70
CA ALA A 43 -7.49 5.33 -1.95
C ALA A 43 -6.24 5.65 -1.13
N ILE A 44 -5.25 6.35 -1.70
CA ILE A 44 -4.06 6.79 -0.97
C ILE A 44 -4.44 7.74 0.17
N ARG A 45 -5.36 8.69 -0.06
CA ARG A 45 -5.83 9.63 0.97
C ARG A 45 -6.50 8.88 2.13
N LEU A 46 -7.35 7.89 1.84
CA LEU A 46 -8.01 7.07 2.85
C LEU A 46 -7.02 6.18 3.60
N ALA A 47 -6.03 5.59 2.93
CA ALA A 47 -4.97 4.82 3.59
C ALA A 47 -4.19 5.68 4.60
N ARG A 48 -3.85 6.92 4.24
CA ARG A 48 -3.22 7.88 5.17
C ARG A 48 -4.13 8.22 6.34
N LEU A 49 -5.42 8.47 6.08
CA LEU A 49 -6.39 8.77 7.12
C LEU A 49 -6.57 7.59 8.08
N LEU A 50 -6.58 6.36 7.56
CA LEU A 50 -6.66 5.16 8.36
C LEU A 50 -5.47 5.08 9.33
N ILE A 51 -4.25 5.32 8.85
CA ILE A 51 -3.04 5.34 9.70
C ILE A 51 -3.16 6.38 10.82
N VAL A 52 -3.66 7.59 10.52
CA VAL A 52 -3.80 8.67 11.51
C VAL A 52 -4.92 8.38 12.51
N VAL A 53 -6.08 7.92 12.04
CA VAL A 53 -7.23 7.63 12.93
C VAL A 53 -6.92 6.46 13.85
N LEU A 54 -6.12 5.51 13.37
CA LEU A 54 -5.64 4.37 14.15
C LEU A 54 -4.40 4.68 15.02
N GLU A 55 -3.91 5.93 15.11
CA GLU A 55 -2.78 6.29 15.99
C GLU A 55 -3.05 6.00 17.48
N GLY A 56 -4.31 5.80 17.88
CA GLY A 56 -4.69 5.30 19.21
C GLY A 56 -4.55 3.78 19.41
N SER A 57 -4.30 3.04 18.34
CA SER A 57 -4.00 1.60 18.31
C SER A 57 -2.51 1.39 18.02
N PRO A 58 -1.92 0.22 18.35
CA PRO A 58 -0.58 -0.11 17.90
C PRO A 58 -0.48 0.10 16.39
N GLN A 59 0.54 0.82 15.90
CA GLN A 59 0.73 0.97 14.47
C GLN A 59 0.97 -0.42 13.87
N GLU A 60 -0.01 -0.90 13.10
CA GLU A 60 0.05 -2.21 12.46
C GLU A 60 0.99 -2.12 11.24
N PRO A 61 2.11 -2.86 11.22
CA PRO A 61 3.09 -2.81 10.14
C PRO A 61 2.46 -3.09 8.76
N GLU A 62 1.37 -3.85 8.72
CA GLU A 62 0.58 -4.17 7.53
C GLU A 62 -0.04 -2.93 6.89
N SER A 63 -0.56 -1.97 7.68
CA SER A 63 -1.16 -0.74 7.16
C SER A 63 -0.11 0.19 6.54
N LEU A 64 1.06 0.28 7.18
CA LEU A 64 2.20 1.05 6.67
C LEU A 64 2.77 0.41 5.39
N GLY A 65 2.91 -0.92 5.40
CA GLY A 65 3.32 -1.70 4.23
C GLY A 65 2.36 -1.56 3.05
N LEU A 66 1.05 -1.54 3.32
CA LEU A 66 0.04 -1.33 2.29
C LEU A 66 0.13 0.07 1.66
N LEU A 67 0.25 1.12 2.48
CA LEU A 67 0.41 2.48 1.95
C LEU A 67 1.71 2.61 1.13
N ALA A 68 2.81 2.00 1.59
CA ALA A 68 4.06 1.96 0.84
C ALA A 68 3.88 1.29 -0.53
N LEU A 69 3.21 0.14 -0.59
CA LEU A 69 2.90 -0.56 -1.84
C LEU A 69 2.07 0.33 -2.78
N MET A 70 1.01 0.96 -2.29
CA MET A 70 0.14 1.84 -3.08
C MET A 70 0.91 3.04 -3.67
N LEU A 71 1.82 3.63 -2.89
CA LEU A 71 2.68 4.73 -3.33
C LEU A 71 3.69 4.29 -4.39
N PHE A 72 4.30 3.11 -4.27
CA PHE A 72 5.19 2.56 -5.31
C PHE A 72 4.46 2.32 -6.64
N HIS A 73 3.21 1.86 -6.57
CA HIS A 73 2.38 1.67 -7.75
C HIS A 73 1.97 3.02 -8.38
N ASP A 74 1.48 3.99 -7.59
CA ASP A 74 1.13 5.31 -8.11
C ASP A 74 2.33 6.07 -8.67
N ALA A 75 3.53 5.89 -8.09
CA ALA A 75 4.75 6.51 -8.60
C ALA A 75 5.06 6.13 -10.06
N ARG A 76 4.57 4.97 -10.52
CA ARG A 76 4.74 4.48 -11.89
C ARG A 76 3.58 4.87 -12.81
N ARG A 77 2.47 5.37 -12.25
CA ARG A 77 1.21 5.59 -12.97
C ARG A 77 1.38 6.43 -14.23
N ARG A 78 2.17 7.51 -14.17
CA ARG A 78 2.41 8.40 -15.32
C ARG A 78 3.19 7.74 -16.46
N ALA A 79 3.99 6.73 -16.16
CA ALA A 79 4.79 6.03 -17.17
C ALA A 79 4.03 4.84 -17.82
N ARG A 80 2.81 4.53 -17.35
CA ARG A 80 2.01 3.39 -17.86
C ARG A 80 1.20 3.71 -19.10
N THR A 81 0.96 4.99 -19.37
CA THR A 81 0.13 5.43 -20.50
C THR A 81 0.83 6.54 -21.26
N ASP A 82 0.78 6.49 -22.59
CA ASP A 82 1.27 7.56 -23.45
C ASP A 82 0.28 8.75 -23.52
N ALA A 83 0.61 9.76 -24.33
CA ALA A 83 -0.25 10.92 -24.55
C ALA A 83 -1.59 10.59 -25.24
N ALA A 84 -1.68 9.46 -25.93
CA ALA A 84 -2.91 8.93 -26.52
C ALA A 84 -3.73 8.10 -25.52
N GLY A 85 -3.21 7.88 -24.31
CA GLY A 85 -3.83 7.07 -23.27
C GLY A 85 -3.64 5.56 -23.47
N ALA A 86 -2.80 5.13 -24.41
CA ALA A 86 -2.51 3.73 -24.66
C ALA A 86 -1.48 3.18 -23.67
N LEU A 87 -1.55 1.87 -23.36
CA LEU A 87 -0.60 1.24 -22.45
C LEU A 87 0.80 1.19 -23.07
N VAL A 88 1.79 1.59 -22.28
CA VAL A 88 3.22 1.53 -22.63
C VAL A 88 3.82 0.27 -22.02
N THR A 89 4.56 -0.51 -22.82
CA THR A 89 5.27 -1.72 -22.36
C THR A 89 6.27 -1.37 -21.26
N LEU A 90 6.62 -2.33 -20.40
CA LEU A 90 7.45 -2.04 -19.23
C LEU A 90 8.83 -1.47 -19.60
N GLU A 91 9.36 -1.92 -20.74
CA GLU A 91 10.65 -1.55 -21.32
C GLU A 91 10.66 -0.10 -21.83
N GLU A 92 9.51 0.37 -22.32
CA GLU A 92 9.33 1.71 -22.90
C GLU A 92 8.90 2.76 -21.87
N GLN A 93 8.61 2.36 -20.62
CA GLN A 93 8.23 3.29 -19.55
C GLN A 93 9.43 4.18 -19.16
N ASP A 94 9.27 5.49 -19.30
CA ASP A 94 10.28 6.45 -18.83
C ASP A 94 10.46 6.36 -17.31
N ARG A 95 11.62 5.88 -16.88
CA ARG A 95 11.98 5.72 -15.46
C ARG A 95 12.22 7.07 -14.78
N GLY A 96 12.58 8.11 -15.53
CA GLY A 96 12.76 9.48 -15.03
C GLY A 96 11.44 10.19 -14.73
N SER A 97 10.34 9.77 -15.38
CA SER A 97 9.00 10.32 -15.14
C SER A 97 8.33 9.79 -13.85
N ARG A 98 8.99 8.89 -13.12
CA ARG A 98 8.46 8.33 -11.87
C ARG A 98 8.36 9.41 -10.80
N ASN A 99 7.33 9.34 -9.98
CA ASN A 99 7.20 10.26 -8.85
C ASN A 99 8.22 9.90 -7.75
N HIS A 100 9.39 10.52 -7.80
CA HIS A 100 10.47 10.30 -6.84
C HIS A 100 10.09 10.64 -5.39
N SER A 101 9.19 11.63 -5.19
CA SER A 101 8.67 11.95 -3.86
C SER A 101 7.85 10.79 -3.29
N ALA A 102 6.97 10.20 -4.10
CA ALA A 102 6.17 9.05 -3.67
C ALA A 102 7.04 7.82 -3.39
N ILE A 103 8.10 7.61 -4.18
CA ILE A 103 9.08 6.53 -3.95
C ILE A 103 9.81 6.73 -2.61
N ALA A 104 10.30 7.95 -2.34
CA ALA A 104 11.02 8.24 -1.10
C ALA A 104 10.12 8.04 0.12
N GLU A 105 8.86 8.49 0.03
CA GLU A 105 7.88 8.30 1.09
C GLU A 105 7.54 6.82 1.31
N ALA A 106 7.30 6.07 0.23
CA ALA A 106 7.03 4.64 0.29
C ALA A 106 8.18 3.87 0.97
N ALA A 107 9.43 4.21 0.62
CA ALA A 107 10.60 3.59 1.22
C ALA A 107 10.72 3.88 2.72
N ALA A 108 10.41 5.12 3.14
CA ALA A 108 10.42 5.48 4.55
C ALA A 108 9.34 4.72 5.34
N LEU A 109 8.12 4.62 4.81
CA LEU A 109 7.03 3.87 5.44
C LEU A 109 7.34 2.38 5.55
N LEU A 110 7.93 1.78 4.50
CA LEU A 110 8.33 0.37 4.51
C LEU A 110 9.41 0.10 5.55
N ALA A 111 10.38 1.00 5.72
CA ALA A 111 11.40 0.87 6.76
C ALA A 111 10.80 0.95 8.18
N VAL A 112 9.78 1.79 8.39
CA VAL A 112 9.07 1.82 9.68
C VAL A 112 8.30 0.52 9.91
N ALA A 113 7.58 0.04 8.89
CA ALA A 113 6.85 -1.23 8.96
C ALA A 113 7.77 -2.41 9.32
N ASP A 114 8.90 -2.54 8.63
CA ASP A 114 9.90 -3.60 8.89
C ASP A 114 10.45 -3.55 10.32
N ASN A 115 10.77 -2.35 10.82
CA ASN A 115 11.25 -2.18 12.19
C ASN A 115 10.19 -2.56 13.24
N LEU A 116 8.92 -2.23 12.99
CA LEU A 116 7.81 -2.60 13.86
C LEU A 116 7.58 -4.11 13.86
N ASP A 117 7.66 -4.75 12.69
CA ASP A 117 7.48 -6.20 12.54
C ASP A 117 8.61 -6.99 13.23
N ILE A 118 9.87 -6.57 13.04
CA ILE A 118 11.03 -7.14 13.74
C ILE A 118 10.87 -7.04 15.26
N SER A 119 10.37 -5.89 15.74
CA SER A 119 10.17 -5.64 17.17
C SER A 119 9.07 -6.54 17.76
N ARG A 120 8.03 -6.88 16.99
CA ARG A 120 6.99 -7.85 17.40
C ARG A 120 7.55 -9.27 17.49
N HIS A 121 8.37 -9.69 16.53
CA HIS A 121 8.89 -11.06 16.47
C HIS A 121 10.02 -11.35 17.47
N ARG A 122 10.82 -10.35 17.87
CA ARG A 122 11.93 -10.53 18.83
C ARG A 122 11.51 -10.87 20.27
N GLY A 123 10.23 -10.74 20.61
CA GLY A 123 9.67 -11.04 21.93
C GLY A 123 9.16 -12.48 22.13
N MET A 124 9.18 -13.32 21.08
CA MET A 124 8.70 -14.70 21.16
C MET A 124 9.84 -15.64 21.59
N PRO A 125 9.73 -16.37 22.72
CA PRO A 125 10.74 -17.34 23.11
C PRO A 125 10.90 -18.44 22.04
N HIS A 126 12.15 -18.79 21.74
CA HIS A 126 12.61 -19.68 20.67
C HIS A 126 12.26 -21.17 20.85
N ASP A 127 11.28 -21.51 21.70
CA ASP A 127 11.02 -22.89 22.14
C ASP A 127 9.87 -23.57 21.35
N TYR A 128 9.69 -23.23 20.07
CA TYR A 128 8.69 -23.87 19.20
C TYR A 128 9.29 -24.48 17.92
N LEU A 129 10.32 -25.31 18.09
CA LEU A 129 10.69 -26.40 17.19
C LEU A 129 10.81 -27.68 18.01
#